data_AF-A0A345ZNT5-F1
#
_entry.id   AF-A0A345ZNT5-F1
#
_cell.length_a   1.000
_cell.length_b   1.000
_cell.length_c   1.000
_cell.angle_alpha   90.00
_cell.angle_beta   90.00
_cell.angle_gamma   90.00
#
_symmetry.space_group_name_H-M   'P 1'
#
loop_
_entity.id
_entity.type
_entity.pdbx_description
1 polymer ?
#
loop_
_entity_poly.entity_id
_entity_poly.type
_entity_poly.pdbx_seq_one_letter_code
_entity_poly.pdbx_strand_id
1 'polypeptide(L)'
;MLALALTGCGAVDTMKEGFTHSQEVAADLEKSVGKKPQVGFNGANGTLTNVTVMFDGIPPGPSNEQIARLSRDAIATRFKQAPKQVTISYVLSE
;
A
#
# COMPACT_ATOMS: atom_id res chain seq x y z
N MET A 1 -22.83 -29.24 -14.77
CA MET A 1 -21.68 -28.47 -14.31
C MET A 1 -21.78 -27.07 -14.91
N LEU A 2 -22.24 -26.10 -14.12
CA LEU A 2 -22.35 -24.70 -14.54
C LEU A 2 -20.94 -24.09 -14.48
N ALA A 3 -20.33 -23.87 -15.63
CA ALA A 3 -19.02 -23.25 -15.74
C ALA A 3 -19.11 -21.80 -15.23
N LEU A 4 -18.47 -21.54 -14.09
CA LEU A 4 -18.20 -20.20 -13.58
C LEU A 4 -17.15 -19.55 -14.48
N ALA A 5 -17.57 -19.10 -15.66
CA ALA A 5 -16.81 -18.14 -16.45
C ALA A 5 -16.88 -16.80 -15.71
N LEU A 6 -16.01 -16.63 -14.70
CA LEU A 6 -15.73 -15.31 -14.15
C LEU A 6 -15.25 -14.46 -15.32
N THR A 7 -16.02 -13.42 -15.65
CA THR A 7 -15.60 -12.27 -16.44
C THR A 7 -14.45 -11.58 -15.70
N GLY A 8 -13.26 -12.19 -15.76
CA GLY A 8 -12.15 -11.92 -14.86
C GLY A 8 -11.16 -10.86 -15.32
N CYS A 9 -11.32 -10.28 -16.52
CA CYS A 9 -10.40 -9.27 -17.05
C CYS A 9 -10.21 -8.11 -16.06
N GLY A 10 -11.30 -7.53 -15.54
CA GLY A 10 -11.20 -6.38 -14.65
C GLY A 10 -10.50 -6.68 -13.32
N ALA A 11 -10.60 -7.90 -12.80
CA ALA A 11 -10.01 -8.25 -11.50
C ALA A 11 -8.48 -8.42 -11.59
N VAL A 12 -7.98 -9.07 -12.65
CA VAL A 12 -6.52 -9.24 -12.84
C VAL A 12 -5.81 -7.94 -13.20
N ASP A 13 -6.46 -7.07 -13.99
CA ASP A 13 -5.90 -5.75 -14.32
C ASP A 13 -5.83 -4.85 -13.07
N THR A 14 -6.89 -4.86 -12.24
CA THR A 14 -6.91 -4.13 -10.96
C THR A 14 -5.80 -4.61 -10.00
N MET A 15 -5.50 -5.92 -9.98
CA MET A 15 -4.43 -6.47 -9.13
C MET A 15 -3.04 -6.07 -9.63
N LYS A 16 -2.78 -6.09 -10.95
CA LYS A 16 -1.50 -5.66 -11.53
C LYS A 16 -1.26 -4.16 -11.33
N GLU A 17 -2.29 -3.35 -11.49
CA GLU A 17 -2.23 -1.91 -11.21
C GLU A 17 -1.96 -1.65 -9.72
N GLY A 18 -2.68 -2.35 -8.82
CA GLY A 18 -2.46 -2.23 -7.38
C GLY A 18 -1.04 -2.61 -6.94
N PHE A 19 -0.45 -3.65 -7.55
CA PHE A 19 0.96 -4.02 -7.30
C PHE A 19 1.94 -2.97 -7.81
N THR A 20 1.65 -2.34 -8.95
CA THR A 20 2.47 -1.23 -9.46
C THR A 20 2.39 -0.05 -8.50
N HIS A 21 1.19 0.33 -8.08
CA HIS A 21 0.99 1.41 -7.11
C HIS A 21 1.64 1.12 -5.76
N SER A 22 1.62 -0.12 -5.26
CA SER A 22 2.30 -0.44 -4.01
C SER A 22 3.81 -0.24 -4.09
N GLN A 23 4.43 -0.59 -5.22
CA GLN A 23 5.86 -0.32 -5.46
C GLN A 23 6.17 1.17 -5.58
N GLU A 24 5.28 1.95 -6.23
CA GLU A 24 5.43 3.40 -6.31
C GLU A 24 5.32 4.08 -4.94
N VAL A 25 4.36 3.65 -4.10
CA VAL A 25 4.24 4.12 -2.72
C VAL A 25 5.52 3.80 -1.93
N ALA A 26 6.05 2.57 -2.07
CA ALA A 26 7.29 2.20 -1.40
C ALA A 26 8.46 3.11 -1.82
N ALA A 27 8.57 3.43 -3.12
CA ALA A 27 9.62 4.31 -3.64
C ALA A 27 9.45 5.78 -3.18
N ASP A 28 8.23 6.27 -3.06
CA ASP A 28 7.97 7.62 -2.53
C ASP A 28 8.29 7.71 -1.03
N LEU A 29 7.96 6.65 -0.27
CA LEU A 29 8.28 6.57 1.16
C LEU A 29 9.77 6.39 1.40
N GLU A 30 10.50 5.68 0.55
CA GLU A 30 11.96 5.63 0.61
C GLU A 30 12.57 7.03 0.53
N LYS A 31 12.09 7.88 -0.39
CA LYS A 31 12.59 9.25 -0.57
C LYS A 31 12.23 10.19 0.57
N SER A 32 11.04 10.04 1.15
CA SER A 32 10.49 10.99 2.13
C SER A 32 10.71 10.59 3.59
N VAL A 33 10.76 9.28 3.86
CA VAL A 33 10.94 8.69 5.20
C VAL A 33 12.35 8.12 5.37
N GLY A 34 13.11 7.94 4.29
CA GLY A 34 14.52 7.50 4.31
C GLY A 34 14.70 5.98 4.40
N LYS A 35 13.61 5.22 4.47
CA LYS A 35 13.61 3.75 4.40
C LYS A 35 12.53 3.28 3.44
N LYS A 36 12.85 2.25 2.66
CA LYS A 36 11.88 1.62 1.76
C LYS A 36 11.02 0.60 2.51
N PRO A 37 9.69 0.80 2.63
CA PRO A 37 8.81 -0.19 3.22
C PRO A 37 8.39 -1.25 2.19
N GLN A 38 7.91 -2.38 2.71
CA GLN A 38 7.04 -3.27 1.96
C GLN A 38 5.62 -2.74 2.01
N VAL A 39 4.96 -2.63 0.86
CA VAL A 39 3.59 -2.12 0.76
C VAL A 39 2.68 -3.22 0.22
N GLY A 40 1.71 -3.61 1.03
CA GLY A 40 0.64 -4.52 0.66
C GLY A 40 -0.69 -3.79 0.60
N PHE A 41 -1.64 -4.33 -0.16
CA PHE A 41 -2.98 -3.75 -0.25
C PHE A 41 -4.02 -4.87 -0.28
N ASN A 42 -5.21 -4.54 0.18
CA ASN A 42 -6.39 -5.38 0.06
C ASN A 42 -7.54 -4.53 -0.49
N GLY A 43 -8.36 -5.15 -1.34
CA GLY A 43 -9.52 -4.52 -1.93
C GLY A 43 -10.53 -5.57 -2.35
N ALA A 44 -11.80 -5.18 -2.34
CA ALA A 44 -12.90 -6.00 -2.82
C ALA A 44 -13.78 -5.16 -3.72
N ASN A 45 -14.23 -5.76 -4.83
CA ASN A 45 -15.15 -5.12 -5.78
C ASN A 45 -14.65 -3.75 -6.28
N GLY A 46 -13.36 -3.62 -6.56
CA GLY A 46 -12.73 -2.37 -7.03
C GLY A 46 -12.52 -1.28 -5.97
N THR A 47 -12.86 -1.55 -4.70
CA THR A 47 -12.63 -0.60 -3.60
C THR A 47 -11.42 -1.00 -2.78
N LEU A 48 -10.48 -0.07 -2.58
CA LEU A 48 -9.33 -0.24 -1.70
C LEU A 48 -9.78 -0.15 -0.23
N THR A 49 -9.63 -1.24 0.51
CA THR A 49 -10.12 -1.32 1.90
C THR A 49 -9.00 -1.06 2.89
N ASN A 50 -7.85 -1.72 2.73
CA ASN A 50 -6.69 -1.56 3.59
C ASN A 50 -5.40 -1.49 2.79
N VAL A 51 -4.50 -0.62 3.20
CA VAL A 51 -3.10 -0.63 2.77
C VAL A 51 -2.21 -0.84 3.98
N THR A 52 -1.29 -1.77 3.87
CA THR A 52 -0.29 -2.07 4.91
C THR A 52 1.06 -1.56 4.43
N VAL A 53 1.69 -0.72 5.25
CA VAL A 53 3.05 -0.20 5.04
C VAL A 53 3.93 -0.76 6.15
N MET A 54 4.85 -1.63 5.80
CA MET A 54 5.72 -2.31 6.75
C MET A 54 7.17 -1.90 6.53
N PHE A 55 7.76 -1.23 7.52
CA PHE A 55 9.17 -0.88 7.52
C PHE A 55 9.99 -1.94 8.24
N ASP A 56 11.18 -2.21 7.72
CA ASP A 56 12.20 -2.97 8.45
C ASP A 56 12.96 -2.04 9.41
N GLY A 57 12.65 -2.17 10.70
CA GLY A 57 13.00 -1.24 11.76
C GLY A 57 12.22 0.08 11.72
N ILE A 58 12.44 0.92 12.74
CA ILE A 58 11.86 2.26 12.82
C ILE A 58 12.72 3.23 11.98
N PRO A 59 12.14 3.97 11.02
CA PRO A 59 12.88 4.97 10.26
C PRO A 59 13.47 6.06 11.18
N PRO A 60 14.78 6.33 11.10
CA PRO A 60 15.39 7.37 11.90
C PRO A 60 15.07 8.75 11.30
N GLY A 61 14.63 9.69 12.14
CA GLY A 61 14.38 11.08 11.74
C GLY A 61 12.92 11.52 11.87
N PRO A 62 12.02 11.08 10.98
CA PRO A 62 10.63 11.53 11.00
C PRO A 62 9.88 10.97 12.21
N SER A 63 8.99 11.78 12.80
CA SER A 63 8.08 11.31 13.85
C SER A 63 7.04 10.35 13.29
N ASN A 64 6.43 9.52 14.14
CA ASN A 64 5.34 8.62 13.74
C ASN A 64 4.19 9.38 13.05
N GLU A 65 3.90 10.61 13.48
CA GLU A 65 2.89 11.47 12.83
C GLU A 65 3.30 11.90 11.41
N GLN A 66 4.58 12.21 11.21
CA GLN A 66 5.10 12.52 9.87
C GLN A 66 5.04 11.29 8.97
N ILE A 67 5.46 10.12 9.46
CA ILE A 67 5.38 8.85 8.72
C ILE A 67 3.92 8.55 8.35
N ALA A 68 2.98 8.74 9.27
CA ALA A 68 1.56 8.52 9.02
C ALA A 68 0.99 9.45 7.94
N ARG A 69 1.32 10.75 7.99
CA ARG A 69 0.90 11.72 6.95
C ARG A 69 1.50 11.38 5.59
N LEU A 70 2.81 11.21 5.52
CA LEU A 70 3.52 10.88 4.27
C LEU A 70 3.01 9.56 3.65
N SER A 71 2.74 8.56 4.48
CA SER A 71 2.16 7.29 4.02
C SER A 71 0.77 7.48 3.42
N ARG A 72 -0.12 8.20 4.09
CA ARG A 72 -1.47 8.47 3.57
C ARG A 72 -1.44 9.27 2.27
N ASP A 73 -0.58 10.28 2.20
CA ASP A 73 -0.45 11.14 1.01
C ASP A 73 0.09 10.34 -0.18
N ALA A 74 1.14 9.54 0.02
CA ALA A 74 1.68 8.68 -1.03
C ALA A 74 0.64 7.65 -1.51
N ILE A 75 -0.09 7.01 -0.60
CA ILE A 75 -1.13 6.04 -0.94
C ILE A 75 -2.25 6.70 -1.74
N ALA A 76 -2.79 7.83 -1.27
CA ALA A 76 -3.87 8.54 -1.97
C ALA A 76 -3.42 8.99 -3.37
N THR A 77 -2.17 9.43 -3.51
CA THR A 77 -1.59 9.85 -4.78
C THR A 77 -1.48 8.69 -5.77
N ARG A 78 -0.93 7.54 -5.34
CA ARG A 78 -0.66 6.42 -6.25
C ARG A 78 -1.89 5.58 -6.55
N PHE A 79 -2.67 5.24 -5.53
CA PHE A 79 -3.89 4.45 -5.71
C PHE A 79 -5.07 5.28 -6.26
N LYS A 80 -4.93 6.61 -6.33
CA LYS A 80 -5.98 7.56 -6.75
C LYS A 80 -7.28 7.45 -5.93
N GLN A 81 -7.18 6.84 -4.75
CA GLN A 81 -8.26 6.64 -3.81
C GLN A 81 -7.68 6.56 -2.39
N ALA A 82 -8.44 7.05 -1.42
CA ALA A 82 -8.09 6.88 -0.01
C ALA A 82 -8.61 5.53 0.49
N PRO A 83 -7.76 4.66 1.06
CA PRO A 83 -8.24 3.43 1.68
C PRO A 83 -9.04 3.75 2.94
N LYS A 84 -9.96 2.85 3.31
CA LYS A 84 -10.70 2.96 4.58
C LYS A 84 -9.76 2.87 5.79
N GLN A 85 -8.66 2.12 5.65
CA GLN A 85 -7.67 1.92 6.69
C GLN A 85 -6.25 1.93 6.11
N VAL A 86 -5.32 2.51 6.87
CA VAL A 86 -3.88 2.37 6.63
C VAL A 86 -3.26 1.80 7.89
N THR A 87 -2.57 0.67 7.74
CA THR A 87 -1.81 0.03 8.81
C THR A 87 -0.33 0.30 8.57
N ILE A 88 0.36 0.86 9.56
CA ILE A 88 1.80 1.12 9.50
C ILE A 88 2.46 0.30 10.60
N SER A 89 3.44 -0.53 10.23
CA SER A 89 4.13 -1.41 11.16
C SER A 89 5.64 -1.32 11.01
N TYR A 90 6.34 -1.58 12.11
CA TYR A 90 7.79 -1.70 12.17
C TYR A 90 8.14 -3.13 12.56
N VAL A 91 8.96 -3.80 11.76
CA VAL A 91 9.53 -5.09 12.11
C VAL A 91 10.77 -4.82 12.97
N LEU A 92 10.83 -5.41 14.16
CA LEU A 92 11.99 -5.34 15.04
C LEU A 92 12.60 -6.74 15.09
N SER A 93 13.85 -6.86 14.66
CA SER A 93 14.63 -8.09 14.73
C SER A 93 15.46 -8.07 16.02
N GLU A 94 15.54 -9.21 16.72
CA GLU A 94 16.36 -9.41 17.93
C GLU A 94 17.82 -9.76 17.61
#